data_AF-A0A820KLV4-F1
#
_entry.id   AF-A0A820KLV4-F1
#
_cell.length_a   1.000
_cell.length_b   1.000
_cell.length_c   1.000
_cell.angle_alpha   90.00
_cell.angle_beta   90.00
_cell.angle_gamma   90.00
#
_symmetry.space_group_name_H-M   'P 1'
#
loop_
_entity.id
_entity.type
_entity.pdbx_description
1 polymer ?
#
loop_
_entity_poly.entity_id
_entity_poly.type
_entity_poly.pdbx_seq_one_letter_code
_entity_poly.pdbx_strand_id
1 'polypeptide(L)'
;MTMNCSQLIVWLDANANDYISSFRKKLTDNEHQCVKIFTEINPCITFIQTHVNQTIFFILSGSFGSEVIPLIYHYDHISQIYLFCASIASHTTWAIDYTDKMLMFDHENDLLRRLFKDIEEYLRQQAEQYRKQANHCKDYAELFK
;
A
#
# COMPACT_ATOMS: atom_id res chain seq x y z
N MET A 1 14.94 7.90 -18.04
CA MET A 1 13.68 8.57 -17.65
C MET A 1 13.13 7.77 -16.47
N THR A 2 13.40 8.20 -15.24
CA THR A 2 12.94 7.51 -14.04
C THR A 2 11.42 7.65 -13.96
N MET A 3 10.69 6.53 -13.99
CA MET A 3 9.26 6.54 -13.70
C MET A 3 9.09 7.04 -12.26
N ASN A 4 8.46 8.20 -12.10
CA ASN A 4 7.97 8.61 -10.79
C ASN A 4 6.77 7.74 -10.45
N CYS A 5 6.93 6.86 -9.46
CA CYS A 5 5.83 6.05 -8.96
C CYS A 5 4.88 6.91 -8.15
N SER A 6 3.67 7.13 -8.68
CA SER A 6 2.56 7.77 -7.96
C SER A 6 1.99 6.89 -6.84
N GLN A 7 2.28 5.58 -6.88
CA GLN A 7 1.85 4.59 -5.91
C GLN A 7 3.05 3.77 -5.41
N LEU A 8 3.02 3.41 -4.14
CA LEU A 8 4.08 2.65 -3.47
C LEU A 8 3.47 1.48 -2.72
N ILE A 9 4.11 0.32 -2.82
CA ILE A 9 3.91 -0.77 -1.88
C ILE A 9 4.99 -0.64 -0.83
N VAL A 10 4.60 -0.46 0.43
CA VAL A 10 5.55 -0.45 1.56
C VAL A 10 5.33 -1.73 2.34
N TRP A 11 6.38 -2.50 2.62
CA TRP A 11 6.32 -3.74 3.38
C TRP A 11 7.26 -3.66 4.58
N LEU A 12 6.70 -3.78 5.78
CA LEU A 12 7.43 -3.84 7.04
C LEU A 12 7.28 -5.22 7.69
N ASP A 13 8.38 -5.97 7.75
CA ASP A 13 8.45 -7.28 8.41
C ASP A 13 9.90 -7.54 8.85
N ALA A 14 10.10 -8.01 10.08
CA ALA A 14 11.44 -8.27 10.64
C ALA A 14 12.26 -9.24 9.78
N ASN A 15 11.58 -10.16 9.08
CA ASN A 15 12.17 -11.21 8.26
C ASN A 15 12.04 -10.90 6.76
N ALA A 16 11.69 -9.67 6.36
CA ALA A 16 11.52 -9.32 4.95
C ALA A 16 12.79 -9.49 4.09
N ASN A 17 13.95 -9.60 4.73
CA ASN A 17 15.23 -9.87 4.07
C ASN A 17 15.52 -11.34 3.79
N ASP A 18 14.67 -12.25 4.24
CA ASP A 18 14.79 -13.67 3.90
C ASP A 18 14.50 -13.86 2.41
N TYR A 19 15.58 -13.88 1.62
CA TYR A 19 15.60 -13.99 0.16
C TYR A 19 14.94 -15.27 -0.36
N ILE A 20 14.72 -16.26 0.52
CA ILE A 20 14.08 -17.53 0.22
C ILE A 20 12.54 -17.40 0.21
N SER A 21 11.98 -16.28 0.71
CA SER A 21 10.52 -16.10 0.75
C SER A 21 9.92 -15.96 -0.65
N SER A 22 9.02 -16.88 -1.00
CA SER A 22 8.18 -16.77 -2.20
C SER A 22 7.38 -15.47 -2.23
N PHE A 23 7.03 -14.95 -1.04
CA PHE A 23 6.35 -13.68 -0.85
C PHE A 23 7.10 -12.52 -1.48
N ARG A 24 8.35 -12.30 -1.08
CA ARG A 24 9.17 -11.19 -1.56
C ARG A 24 9.29 -11.23 -3.07
N LYS A 25 9.58 -12.42 -3.62
CA LYS A 25 9.70 -12.64 -5.05
C LYS A 25 8.40 -12.24 -5.77
N LYS A 26 7.25 -12.78 -5.35
CA LYS A 26 5.94 -12.43 -5.95
C LYS A 26 5.62 -10.94 -5.85
N LEU A 27 6.06 -10.27 -4.79
CA LEU A 27 5.85 -8.84 -4.58
C LEU A 27 6.76 -7.99 -5.48
N THR A 28 8.00 -8.43 -5.75
CA THR A 28 9.00 -7.63 -6.48
C THR A 28 9.20 -8.03 -7.94
N ASP A 29 8.64 -9.17 -8.40
CA ASP A 29 8.82 -9.68 -9.76
C ASP A 29 8.24 -8.76 -10.84
N ASN A 30 7.35 -7.83 -10.48
CA ASN A 30 6.79 -6.85 -11.42
C ASN A 30 7.62 -5.56 -11.42
N GLU A 31 8.36 -5.33 -12.52
CA GLU A 31 9.24 -4.16 -12.70
C GLU A 31 8.54 -2.80 -12.63
N HIS A 32 7.21 -2.76 -12.81
CA HIS A 32 6.41 -1.55 -12.71
C HIS A 32 5.92 -1.25 -11.29
N GLN A 33 6.16 -2.16 -10.34
CA GLN A 33 5.78 -1.98 -8.94
C GLN A 33 6.92 -1.35 -8.14
N CYS A 34 6.61 -0.24 -7.48
CA CYS A 34 7.55 0.40 -6.58
C CYS A 34 7.37 -0.13 -5.16
N VAL A 35 8.14 -1.19 -4.87
CA VAL A 35 8.15 -1.83 -3.56
C VAL A 35 9.27 -1.26 -2.70
N LYS A 36 8.96 -0.88 -1.48
CA LYS A 36 9.91 -0.48 -0.44
C LYS A 36 9.79 -1.43 0.74
N ILE A 37 10.90 -2.04 1.10
CA ILE A 37 10.95 -3.09 2.13
C ILE A 37 11.74 -2.56 3.32
N PHE A 38 11.19 -2.77 4.51
CA PHE A 38 11.78 -2.39 5.78
C PHE A 38 11.75 -3.58 6.74
N THR A 39 12.79 -3.71 7.54
CA THR A 39 12.87 -4.67 8.66
C THR A 39 12.79 -3.99 10.02
N GLU A 40 12.80 -2.65 10.03
CA GLU A 40 12.88 -1.80 11.21
C GLU A 40 11.75 -0.78 11.20
N ILE A 41 11.12 -0.55 12.37
CA ILE A 41 9.95 0.33 12.50
C ILE A 41 10.31 1.78 12.16
N ASN A 42 11.30 2.36 12.85
CA ASN A 42 11.59 3.80 12.74
C ASN A 42 11.93 4.26 11.30
N PRO A 43 12.78 3.55 10.53
CA PRO A 43 13.01 3.89 9.13
C PRO A 43 11.75 3.79 8.27
N CYS A 44 10.89 2.81 8.51
CA CYS A 44 9.63 2.64 7.79
C CYS A 44 8.66 3.80 8.06
N ILE A 45 8.48 4.18 9.33
CA ILE A 45 7.61 5.30 9.72
C ILE A 45 8.13 6.61 9.11
N THR A 46 9.44 6.86 9.20
CA THR A 46 10.08 8.05 8.61
C THR A 46 9.84 8.11 7.09
N PHE A 47 9.92 6.96 6.42
CA PHE A 47 9.63 6.86 4.99
C PHE A 47 8.18 7.23 4.69
N ILE A 48 7.21 6.62 5.39
CA ILE A 48 5.78 6.92 5.22
C ILE A 48 5.51 8.42 5.43
N GLN A 49 6.08 9.02 6.48
CA GLN A 49 5.89 10.44 6.81
C GLN A 49 6.43 11.40 5.77
N THR A 50 7.49 11.02 5.05
CA THR A 50 8.15 11.89 4.07
C THR A 50 7.59 11.75 2.65
N HIS A 51 6.84 10.68 2.37
CA HIS A 51 6.32 10.36 1.03
C HIS A 51 4.82 10.71 0.88
N VAL A 52 4.44 11.91 1.35
CA VAL A 52 3.03 12.37 1.40
C VAL A 52 2.36 12.56 0.03
N ASN A 53 3.14 12.68 -1.04
CA ASN A 53 2.63 12.89 -2.40
C ASN A 53 2.34 11.58 -3.14
N GLN A 54 2.53 10.43 -2.49
CA GLN A 54 2.36 9.11 -3.09
C GLN A 54 1.32 8.33 -2.31
N THR A 55 0.50 7.57 -3.02
CA THR A 55 -0.43 6.66 -2.37
C THR A 55 0.29 5.39 -1.94
N ILE A 56 0.18 5.05 -0.67
CA ILE A 56 0.84 3.91 -0.05
C ILE A 56 -0.17 2.79 0.19
N PHE A 57 0.17 1.60 -0.30
CA PHE A 57 -0.42 0.33 0.10
C PHE A 57 0.55 -0.34 1.08
N PHE A 58 0.14 -0.49 2.33
CA PHE A 58 1.05 -0.86 3.41
C PHE A 58 0.85 -2.29 3.88
N ILE A 59 1.87 -3.13 3.74
CA ILE A 59 1.91 -4.51 4.24
C ILE A 59 2.69 -4.51 5.55
N LEU A 60 2.11 -5.07 6.61
CA LEU A 60 2.68 -5.06 7.96
C LEU A 60 2.63 -6.46 8.57
N SER A 61 3.73 -6.90 9.17
CA SER A 61 3.72 -8.13 9.95
C SER A 61 2.90 -7.98 11.25
N GLY A 62 2.23 -9.06 11.66
CA GLY A 62 1.45 -9.11 12.90
C GLY A 62 2.25 -8.73 14.15
N SER A 63 3.55 -9.05 14.16
CA SER A 63 4.47 -8.74 15.27
C SER A 63 4.67 -7.24 15.49
N PHE A 64 4.49 -6.41 14.46
CA PHE A 64 4.61 -4.95 14.54
C PHE A 64 3.26 -4.23 14.58
N GLY A 65 2.15 -4.95 14.34
CA GLY A 65 0.80 -4.43 14.21
C GLY A 65 0.41 -3.40 15.28
N SER A 66 0.39 -3.82 16.54
CA SER A 66 -0.10 -3.00 17.65
C SER A 66 0.76 -1.77 17.95
N GLU A 67 2.04 -1.80 17.57
CA GLU A 67 2.96 -0.68 17.75
C GLU A 67 2.88 0.33 16.60
N VAL A 68 2.82 -0.17 15.36
CA VAL A 68 2.91 0.66 14.16
C VAL A 68 1.58 1.29 13.78
N ILE A 69 0.47 0.56 13.85
CA ILE A 69 -0.83 1.03 13.35
C ILE A 69 -1.25 2.37 13.97
N PRO A 70 -1.20 2.57 15.31
CA PRO A 70 -1.58 3.84 15.91
C PRO A 70 -0.78 5.04 15.40
N LEU A 71 0.46 4.83 14.96
CA LEU A 71 1.37 5.88 14.51
C LEU A 71 1.10 6.34 13.07
N ILE A 72 0.46 5.51 12.24
CA ILE A 72 0.31 5.77 10.80
C ILE A 72 -1.13 5.83 10.30
N TYR A 73 -2.09 5.28 11.06
CA TYR A 73 -3.47 5.09 10.59
C TYR A 73 -4.16 6.39 10.14
N HIS A 74 -3.75 7.52 10.73
CA HIS A 74 -4.29 8.84 10.44
C HIS A 74 -3.79 9.46 9.13
N TYR A 75 -2.81 8.86 8.45
CA TYR A 75 -2.29 9.39 7.20
C TYR A 75 -3.24 9.07 6.02
N ASP A 76 -3.69 10.12 5.34
CA ASP A 76 -4.61 10.00 4.20
C ASP A 76 -3.96 9.42 2.94
N HIS A 77 -2.64 9.58 2.82
CA HIS A 77 -1.89 9.00 1.71
C HIS A 77 -1.65 7.49 1.88
N ILE A 78 -2.11 6.88 2.98
CA ILE A 78 -2.19 5.43 3.13
C ILE A 78 -3.59 4.98 2.69
N SER A 79 -3.66 4.29 1.55
CA SER A 79 -4.93 3.84 0.97
C SER A 79 -5.50 2.63 1.73
N GLN A 80 -4.66 1.64 2.00
CA GLN A 80 -5.09 0.39 2.64
C GLN A 80 -3.88 -0.23 3.37
N ILE A 81 -4.15 -0.78 4.55
CA ILE A 81 -3.21 -1.54 5.36
C ILE A 81 -3.57 -3.02 5.31
N TYR A 82 -2.56 -3.87 5.13
CA TYR A 82 -2.64 -5.33 5.03
C TYR A 82 -1.79 -5.93 6.14
N LEU A 83 -2.43 -6.34 7.23
CA LEU A 83 -1.76 -7.00 8.34
C LEU A 83 -1.62 -8.50 8.03
N PHE A 84 -0.39 -8.99 7.92
CA PHE A 84 -0.10 -10.41 7.72
C PHE A 84 0.32 -11.06 9.03
N CYS A 85 -0.46 -12.01 9.54
CA CYS A 85 -0.24 -12.60 10.86
C CYS A 85 -0.61 -14.09 10.89
N ALA A 86 0.10 -14.88 11.69
CA ALA A 86 -0.19 -16.30 11.83
C ALA A 86 -1.50 -16.59 12.61
N SER A 87 -2.00 -15.62 13.37
CA SER A 87 -3.22 -15.74 14.17
C SER A 87 -3.99 -14.43 14.19
N ILE A 88 -5.07 -14.36 13.41
CA ILE A 88 -5.95 -13.17 13.38
C ILE A 88 -6.58 -12.92 14.75
N ALA A 89 -6.94 -14.00 15.46
CA ALA A 89 -7.59 -13.94 16.76
C ALA A 89 -6.74 -13.23 17.82
N SER A 90 -5.39 -13.32 17.77
CA SER A 90 -4.53 -12.64 18.73
C SER A 90 -4.48 -11.12 18.56
N HIS A 91 -4.98 -10.59 17.44
CA HIS A 91 -4.96 -9.16 17.14
C HIS A 91 -6.33 -8.49 17.24
N THR A 92 -7.41 -9.26 17.40
CA THR A 92 -8.79 -8.74 17.30
C THR A 92 -9.12 -7.64 18.33
N THR A 93 -8.53 -7.72 19.52
CA THR A 93 -8.83 -6.78 20.62
C THR A 93 -8.43 -5.33 20.33
N TRP A 94 -7.38 -5.11 19.53
CA TRP A 94 -6.95 -3.77 19.13
C TRP A 94 -7.25 -3.48 17.65
N ALA A 95 -7.29 -4.51 16.80
CA ALA A 95 -7.48 -4.35 15.36
C ALA A 95 -8.88 -3.83 15.00
N ILE A 96 -9.88 -4.06 15.86
CA ILE A 96 -11.26 -3.65 15.63
C ILE A 96 -11.41 -2.13 15.44
N ASP A 97 -10.54 -1.34 16.07
CA ASP A 97 -10.58 0.12 15.99
C ASP A 97 -10.05 0.67 14.65
N TYR A 98 -9.54 -0.21 13.78
CA TYR A 98 -8.83 0.16 12.54
C TYR A 98 -9.41 -0.49 11.28
N THR A 99 -10.61 -1.09 11.36
CA THR A 99 -11.18 -1.91 10.27
C THR A 99 -11.51 -1.14 8.99
N ASP A 100 -11.61 0.19 9.05
CA ASP A 100 -11.96 0.98 7.86
C ASP A 100 -10.82 1.05 6.84
N LYS A 101 -9.56 1.05 7.31
CA LYS A 101 -8.36 1.06 6.45
C LYS A 101 -7.44 -0.13 6.69
N MET A 102 -7.85 -1.14 7.45
CA MET A 102 -7.02 -2.32 7.72
C MET A 102 -7.75 -3.63 7.43
N LEU A 103 -7.05 -4.53 6.74
CA LEU A 103 -7.46 -5.90 6.48
C LEU A 103 -6.42 -6.86 7.06
N MET A 104 -6.87 -7.98 7.62
CA MET A 104 -6.00 -9.00 8.21
C MET A 104 -6.00 -10.27 7.37
N PHE A 105 -4.82 -10.87 7.21
CA PHE A 105 -4.62 -12.10 6.45
C PHE A 105 -3.68 -13.03 7.20
N ASP A 106 -3.94 -14.33 7.10
CA ASP A 106 -3.11 -15.42 7.59
C ASP A 106 -2.54 -16.30 6.47
N HIS A 107 -2.97 -16.05 5.22
CA HIS A 107 -2.49 -16.72 4.02
C HIS A 107 -1.89 -15.73 3.01
N GLU A 108 -0.65 -15.97 2.60
CA GLU A 108 0.11 -15.09 1.67
C GLU A 108 -0.66 -14.83 0.37
N ASN A 109 -1.24 -15.87 -0.23
CA ASN A 109 -1.89 -15.73 -1.54
C ASN A 109 -3.15 -14.86 -1.47
N ASP A 110 -3.89 -14.91 -0.36
CA ASP A 110 -5.10 -14.11 -0.18
C ASP A 110 -4.76 -12.62 -0.01
N LEU A 111 -3.69 -12.35 0.76
CA LEU A 111 -3.15 -11.00 0.90
C LEU A 111 -2.72 -10.45 -0.46
N LEU A 112 -1.86 -11.17 -1.19
CA LEU A 112 -1.33 -10.72 -2.47
C LEU A 112 -2.44 -10.52 -3.50
N ARG A 113 -3.40 -11.45 -3.57
CA ARG A 113 -4.56 -11.34 -4.46
C ARG A 113 -5.37 -10.09 -4.14
N ARG A 114 -5.63 -9.81 -2.87
CA ARG A 114 -6.38 -8.61 -2.47
C ARG A 114 -5.59 -7.34 -2.77
N LEU A 115 -4.33 -7.28 -2.38
CA LEU A 115 -3.42 -6.16 -2.63
C LEU A 115 -3.40 -5.77 -4.11
N PHE A 116 -3.15 -6.72 -5.00
CA PHE A 116 -3.05 -6.42 -6.42
C PHE A 116 -4.39 -6.00 -7.03
N LYS A 117 -5.49 -6.56 -6.55
CA LYS A 117 -6.84 -6.13 -6.95
C LYS A 117 -7.09 -4.67 -6.55
N ASP A 118 -6.76 -4.30 -5.31
CA ASP A 118 -6.99 -2.93 -4.82
C ASP A 118 -6.10 -1.91 -5.54
N ILE A 119 -4.85 -2.28 -5.87
CA ILE A 119 -3.96 -1.47 -6.71
C ILE A 119 -4.53 -1.31 -8.13
N GLU A 120 -5.03 -2.39 -8.73
CA GLU A 120 -5.64 -2.35 -10.06
C GLU A 120 -6.88 -1.44 -10.08
N GLU A 121 -7.73 -1.53 -9.06
CA GLU A 121 -8.90 -0.66 -8.91
C GLU A 121 -8.50 0.81 -8.75
N TYR A 122 -7.50 1.10 -7.92
CA TYR A 122 -6.95 2.44 -7.75
C TYR A 122 -6.42 3.01 -9.07
N LEU A 123 -5.63 2.23 -9.82
CA LEU A 123 -5.11 2.62 -11.13
C LEU A 123 -6.22 2.92 -12.14
N ARG A 124 -7.28 2.11 -12.15
CA ARG A 124 -8.45 2.33 -13.02
C ARG A 124 -9.14 3.64 -12.67
N GLN A 125 -9.35 3.93 -11.39
CA GLN A 125 -9.96 5.17 -10.94
C GLN A 125 -9.13 6.39 -11.33
N GLN A 126 -7.80 6.34 -11.14
CA GLN A 126 -6.91 7.40 -11.59
C GLN A 126 -6.99 7.63 -13.11
N ALA A 127 -6.93 6.54 -13.90
CA ALA A 127 -7.02 6.64 -15.35
C ALA A 127 -8.34 7.30 -15.81
N GLU A 128 -9.46 6.98 -15.15
CA GLU A 128 -10.73 7.62 -15.41
C GLU A 128 -10.75 9.11 -15.05
N GLN A 129 -10.14 9.49 -13.93
CA GLN A 129 -10.01 10.90 -13.53
C GLN A 129 -9.19 11.69 -14.55
N TYR A 130 -8.03 11.17 -14.95
CA TYR A 130 -7.20 11.79 -15.97
C TYR A 130 -7.94 11.92 -17.31
N ARG A 131 -8.70 10.89 -17.71
CA ARG A 131 -9.52 10.95 -18.93
C ARG A 131 -10.58 12.05 -18.85
N LYS A 132 -11.29 12.17 -17.72
CA LYS A 132 -12.28 13.23 -17.51
C LYS A 132 -11.64 14.62 -17.58
N GLN A 133 -10.49 14.80 -16.93
CA GLN A 133 -9.75 16.06 -16.94
C GLN A 133 -9.26 16.42 -18.35
N ALA A 134 -8.73 15.45 -19.09
CA ALA A 134 -8.28 15.66 -20.48
C ALA A 134 -9.44 16.08 -21.39
N ASN A 135 -10.60 15.42 -21.28
CA ASN A 135 -11.80 15.80 -22.04
C ASN A 135 -12.25 17.22 -21.71
N HIS A 136 -12.31 17.55 -20.42
CA HIS A 136 -12.65 18.91 -19.97
C HIS A 136 -11.70 19.96 -20.55
N CYS A 137 -10.38 19.74 -20.51
CA CYS A 137 -9.41 20.66 -21.12
C CYS A 137 -9.60 20.80 -22.63
N LYS A 138 -9.95 19.71 -23.33
CA LYS A 138 -10.24 19.73 -24.76
C LYS A 138 -11.47 20.58 -25.07
N ASP A 139 -12.57 20.36 -24.35
CA ASP A 139 -13.82 21.11 -24.51
C ASP A 139 -13.58 22.62 -24.28
N TYR A 140 -12.83 22.97 -23.23
CA TYR A 140 -12.42 24.35 -22.97
C TYR A 140 -11.59 24.96 -24.11
N ALA A 141 -10.64 24.21 -24.66
CA ALA A 141 -9.80 24.70 -25.76
C ALA A 141 -10.60 24.91 -27.08
N GLU A 142 -11.72 24.22 -27.25
CA GLU A 142 -12.61 24.39 -28.41
C GLU A 142 -13.53 25.61 -28.28
N LEU A 143 -13.84 26.06 -27.05
CA LEU A 143 -14.66 27.25 -26.80
C LEU A 143 -13.96 28.59 -27.12
N PHE A 144 -12.62 28.60 -27.21
CA PHE A 144 -11.81 29.79 -27.49
C PHE A 144 -11.14 29.76 -28.87
N LYS A 145 -11.62 28.89 -29.76
CA LYS A 145 -11.31 28.90 -31.20
C LYS A 145 -12.38 29.67 -31.95
#